data_AF-A0A937PST6-F1
#
_entry.id   AF-A0A937PST6-F1
#
_cell.length_a   1.000
_cell.length_b   1.000
_cell.length_c   1.000
_cell.angle_alpha   90.00
_cell.angle_beta   90.00
_cell.angle_gamma   90.00
#
_symmetry.space_group_name_H-M   'P 1'
#
loop_
_entity.id
_entity.type
_entity.pdbx_description
1 polymer ?
#
loop_
_entity_poly.entity_id
_entity_poly.type
_entity_poly.pdbx_seq_one_letter_code
_entity_poly.pdbx_strand_id
1 'polypeptide(L)'
;DVGKYKPNAWGLHDMHGNVAEWTRSLYLPYPYADGPGRNGLTGKGKRVVRGGSWYDRPKRCTSSYRYGYRDYQKVYNVGFRVIMADDSE
;
A
#
# COMPACT_ATOMS: atom_id res chain seq x y z
N ASP A 1 -9.25 15.14 -6.77
CA ASP A 1 -10.46 14.44 -6.30
C ASP A 1 -10.21 12.95 -6.12
N VAL A 2 -11.01 12.32 -5.26
CA VAL A 2 -11.03 10.86 -5.02
C VAL A 2 -12.32 10.26 -5.57
N GLY A 3 -12.32 8.96 -5.87
CA GLY A 3 -13.54 8.22 -6.19
C GLY A 3 -14.17 8.52 -7.56
N LYS A 4 -13.42 9.10 -8.51
CA LYS A 4 -13.93 9.45 -9.84
C LYS A 4 -14.10 8.26 -10.78
N TYR A 5 -13.40 7.16 -10.51
CA TYR A 5 -13.43 5.95 -11.33
C TYR A 5 -14.22 4.82 -10.68
N LYS A 6 -14.62 3.83 -11.48
CA LYS A 6 -15.39 2.66 -11.01
C LYS A 6 -14.70 1.95 -9.84
N PRO A 7 -15.41 1.62 -8.74
CA PRO A 7 -14.84 0.87 -7.64
C PRO A 7 -14.59 -0.60 -8.03
N ASN A 8 -13.75 -1.28 -7.25
CA ASN A 8 -13.66 -2.74 -7.33
C ASN A 8 -14.89 -3.44 -6.70
N ALA A 9 -14.92 -4.77 -6.71
CA ALA A 9 -16.05 -5.56 -6.19
C ALA A 9 -16.34 -5.35 -4.69
N TRP A 10 -15.42 -4.74 -3.95
CA TRP A 10 -15.58 -4.40 -2.52
C TRP A 10 -15.97 -2.94 -2.28
N GLY A 11 -16.32 -2.19 -3.34
CA GLY A 11 -16.66 -0.77 -3.21
C GLY A 11 -15.46 0.15 -2.99
N LEU A 12 -14.22 -0.35 -3.13
CA LEU A 12 -13.02 0.47 -2.95
C LEU A 12 -12.65 1.17 -4.25
N HIS A 13 -12.52 2.50 -4.17
CA HIS A 13 -12.02 3.34 -5.25
C HIS A 13 -10.51 3.57 -5.16
N ASP A 14 -9.92 3.94 -6.30
CA ASP A 14 -8.52 4.38 -6.43
C ASP A 14 -7.48 3.34 -5.98
N MET A 15 -7.82 2.04 -6.00
CA MET A 15 -6.90 0.95 -5.68
C MET A 15 -5.82 0.71 -6.76
N HIS A 16 -5.98 1.31 -7.93
CA HIS A 16 -5.12 1.16 -9.12
C HIS A 16 -4.80 2.53 -9.73
N GLY A 17 -4.07 3.39 -9.01
CA GLY A 17 -3.68 4.73 -9.44
C GLY A 17 -4.04 5.81 -8.42
N ASN A 18 -4.20 7.05 -8.90
CA ASN A 18 -4.28 8.25 -8.05
C ASN A 18 -2.98 8.46 -7.25
N VAL A 19 -2.88 7.91 -6.04
CA VAL A 19 -1.64 7.90 -5.26
C VAL A 19 -1.35 6.48 -4.80
N ALA A 20 -0.07 6.11 -4.77
CA ALA A 20 0.29 4.84 -4.19
C ALA A 20 0.09 4.93 -2.66
N GLU A 21 -0.21 3.82 -2.00
CA GLU A 21 -0.60 3.84 -0.58
C GLU A 21 0.45 3.16 0.29
N TRP A 22 0.90 3.85 1.34
CA TRP A 22 1.73 3.26 2.40
C TRP A 22 1.02 2.12 3.12
N THR A 23 1.77 1.06 3.42
CA THR A 23 1.32 -0.05 4.26
C THR A 23 2.25 -0.27 5.44
N ARG A 24 1.75 -0.89 6.51
CA ARG A 24 2.56 -1.27 7.68
C ARG A 24 3.60 -2.36 7.37
N SER A 25 3.45 -3.11 6.28
CA SER A 25 4.30 -4.26 5.99
C SER A 25 5.73 -3.85 5.59
N LEU A 26 6.72 -4.55 6.14
CA LEU A 26 8.10 -4.50 5.65
C LEU A 26 8.22 -5.11 4.24
N TYR A 27 9.11 -4.55 3.43
CA TYR A 27 9.42 -5.02 2.09
C TYR A 27 10.34 -6.24 2.16
N LEU A 28 9.72 -7.42 2.34
CA LEU A 28 10.41 -8.73 2.38
C LEU A 28 10.11 -9.59 1.15
N PRO A 29 10.96 -10.59 0.83
CA PRO A 29 10.73 -11.57 -0.24
C PRO A 29 9.43 -12.37 -0.09
N TYR A 30 9.08 -13.08 -1.16
CA TYR A 30 8.06 -14.13 -1.16
C TYR A 30 8.73 -15.51 -1.02
N PRO A 31 8.03 -16.55 -0.51
CA PRO A 31 6.61 -16.56 -0.14
C PRO A 31 6.26 -15.64 1.04
N TYR A 32 5.00 -15.21 1.11
CA TYR A 32 4.56 -14.35 2.21
C TYR A 32 4.60 -15.15 3.51
N ALA A 33 5.39 -14.68 4.45
CA ALA A 33 5.38 -15.13 5.83
C ALA A 33 5.00 -13.95 6.72
N ASP A 34 3.98 -14.11 7.55
CA ASP A 34 3.62 -13.14 8.59
C ASP A 34 4.51 -13.37 9.82
N GLY A 35 5.82 -13.21 9.60
CA GLY A 35 6.82 -13.36 10.65
C GLY A 35 6.77 -12.20 11.64
N PRO A 36 7.29 -12.40 12.86
CA PRO A 36 7.34 -11.38 13.89
C PRO A 36 8.00 -10.11 13.33
N GLY A 37 7.30 -8.98 13.46
CA GLY A 37 7.79 -7.67 13.05
C GLY A 37 7.51 -7.28 11.59
N ARG A 38 7.03 -8.17 10.71
CA ARG A 38 6.72 -7.80 9.31
C ARG A 38 5.70 -6.67 9.25
N ASN A 39 4.63 -6.77 10.03
CA ASN A 39 3.59 -5.74 10.16
C ASN A 39 3.73 -4.93 11.46
N GLY A 40 4.82 -5.15 12.20
CA GLY A 40 5.08 -4.51 13.49
C GLY A 40 5.40 -3.02 13.38
N LEU A 41 5.04 -2.26 14.41
CA LEU A 41 5.29 -0.82 14.49
C LEU A 41 6.78 -0.49 14.58
N THR A 42 7.56 -1.37 15.21
CA THR A 42 9.00 -1.19 15.47
C THR A 42 9.92 -1.83 14.43
N GLY A 43 9.35 -2.45 13.38
CA GLY A 43 10.13 -3.07 12.31
C GLY A 43 11.03 -2.06 11.59
N LYS A 44 12.33 -2.37 11.46
CA LYS A 44 13.29 -1.54 10.73
C LYS A 44 13.38 -2.00 9.27
N GLY A 45 13.32 -1.07 8.33
CA GLY A 45 13.54 -1.36 6.91
C GLY A 45 12.58 -0.61 5.99
N LYS A 46 12.62 -0.96 4.71
CA LYS A 46 11.69 -0.40 3.73
C LYS A 46 10.27 -0.87 4.02
N ARG A 47 9.29 0.02 3.95
CA ARG A 47 7.87 -0.31 3.99
C ARG A 47 7.32 -0.49 2.59
N VAL A 48 6.33 -1.36 2.48
CA VAL A 48 5.67 -1.66 1.20
C VAL A 48 4.71 -0.54 0.86
N VAL A 49 4.75 -0.10 -0.40
CA VAL A 49 3.77 0.81 -1.01
C VAL A 49 3.08 0.10 -2.18
N ARG A 50 1.76 0.30 -2.32
CA ARG A 50 0.88 -0.45 -3.24
C ARG A 50 0.03 0.48 -4.12
N GLY A 51 -0.62 -0.09 -5.14
CA GLY A 51 -1.66 0.57 -5.94
C GLY A 51 -1.15 1.44 -7.09
N GLY A 52 0.07 1.97 -6.98
CA GLY A 52 0.65 2.88 -7.98
C GLY A 52 -0.02 4.26 -7.96
N SER A 53 0.51 5.21 -8.73
CA SER A 53 0.02 6.60 -8.73
C SER A 53 -0.26 7.14 -10.14
N TRP A 54 -0.73 8.40 -10.21
CA TRP A 54 -0.86 9.18 -11.44
C TRP A 54 0.43 9.31 -12.27
N TYR A 55 1.60 9.11 -11.64
CA TYR A 55 2.91 9.19 -12.28
C TYR A 55 3.41 7.84 -12.80
N ASP A 56 2.81 6.74 -12.32
CA ASP A 56 3.28 5.40 -12.60
C ASP A 56 2.71 4.84 -13.90
N ARG A 57 3.48 3.96 -14.55
CA ARG A 57 2.99 3.20 -15.70
C ARG A 57 1.94 2.18 -15.24
N PRO A 58 0.91 1.87 -16.06
CA PRO A 58 -0.15 0.92 -15.69
C PRO A 58 0.33 -0.43 -15.14
N LYS A 59 1.44 -0.96 -15.68
CA LYS A 59 2.06 -2.21 -15.21
C LYS A 59 2.55 -2.19 -13.74
N ARG A 60 2.66 -1.01 -13.13
CA ARG A 60 3.03 -0.83 -11.72
C ARG A 60 1.84 -0.47 -10.84
N CYS A 61 0.66 -0.25 -11.43
CA CYS A 61 -0.59 0.03 -10.73
C CYS A 61 -1.45 -1.23 -10.55
N THR A 62 -0.83 -2.42 -10.54
CA THR A 62 -1.53 -3.70 -10.36
C THR A 62 -1.70 -4.01 -8.87
N SER A 63 -2.59 -4.95 -8.54
CA SER A 63 -2.80 -5.41 -7.16
C SER A 63 -1.56 -6.09 -6.55
N SER A 64 -0.71 -6.70 -7.39
CA SER A 64 0.47 -7.44 -6.96
C SER A 64 1.75 -6.61 -6.88
N TYR A 65 1.81 -5.46 -7.55
CA TYR A 65 3.04 -4.66 -7.60
C TYR A 65 3.37 -4.07 -6.22
N ARG A 66 4.67 -4.05 -5.89
CA ARG A 66 5.18 -3.59 -4.59
C ARG A 66 6.36 -2.66 -4.79
N TYR A 67 6.27 -1.46 -4.23
CA TYR A 67 7.43 -0.60 -4.01
C TYR A 67 7.97 -0.78 -2.59
N GLY A 68 9.26 -0.51 -2.41
CA GLY A 68 9.91 -0.50 -1.11
C GLY A 68 10.62 0.83 -0.87
N TYR A 69 10.09 1.64 0.03
CA TYR A 69 10.65 2.94 0.41
C TYR A 69 10.99 2.96 1.91
N ARG A 70 11.98 3.76 2.31
CA ARG A 70 12.27 3.97 3.73
C ARG A 70 11.10 4.72 4.37
N ASP A 71 10.79 4.39 5.62
CA ASP A 71 9.66 4.94 6.38
C ASP A 71 9.70 6.48 6.54
N TYR A 72 10.89 7.07 6.62
CA TYR A 72 11.06 8.52 6.67
C TYR A 72 11.06 9.21 5.30
N GLN A 73 11.01 8.46 4.20
CA GLN A 73 11.14 9.02 2.86
C GLN A 73 9.85 9.73 2.46
N LYS A 74 9.95 11.03 2.19
CA LYS A 74 8.85 11.80 1.59
C LYS A 74 8.81 11.49 0.09
N VAL A 75 7.78 10.78 -0.35
CA VAL A 75 7.59 10.41 -1.75
C VAL A 75 6.38 11.18 -2.29
N TYR A 76 6.59 12.02 -3.30
CA TYR A 76 5.61 13.01 -3.76
C TYR A 76 4.31 12.41 -4.34
N ASN A 77 4.31 11.13 -4.69
CA ASN A 77 3.17 10.41 -5.26
C ASN A 77 2.63 9.28 -4.37
N VAL A 78 2.99 9.28 -3.08
CA VAL A 78 2.53 8.27 -2.12
C VAL A 78 1.70 8.93 -1.01
N GLY A 79 0.44 8.50 -0.89
CA GLY A 79 -0.48 8.84 0.19
C GLY A 79 -0.70 7.64 1.13
N PHE A 80 -1.88 7.58 1.73
CA PHE A 80 -2.26 6.50 2.62
C PHE A 80 -3.78 6.30 2.64
N ARG A 81 -4.20 5.13 3.11
CA ARG A 81 -5.56 4.80 3.48
C ARG A 81 -5.57 4.30 4.92
N VAL A 82 -6.56 4.71 5.69
CA VAL A 82 -6.74 4.26 7.07
C VAL A 82 -7.60 3.00 7.07
N ILE A 83 -7.22 2.04 7.90
CA ILE A 83 -7.98 0.82 8.15
C ILE A 83 -8.39 0.87 9.62
N MET A 84 -9.66 0.56 9.88
CA MET A 84 -10.14 0.32 11.23
C MET A 84 -10.34 -1.18 11.38
N ALA A 85 -9.74 -1.76 12.41
CA ALA A 85 -10.08 -3.11 12.81
C ALA A 85 -11.40 -3.04 13.57
N ASP A 86 -12.31 -3.95 13.26
CA ASP A 86 -13.45 -4.20 14.12
C ASP A 86 -12.95 -5.17 15.20
N ASP A 87 -12.95 -4.72 16.44
CA ASP A 87 -12.58 -5.52 17.61
C ASP A 87 -13.79 -6.25 18.20
N SER A 88 -14.93 -6.27 17.51
CA SER A 88 -16.06 -7.12 17.90
C SER A 88 -15.72 -8.60 17.68
N GLU A 89 -15.85 -9.38 18.75
CA GLU A 89 -15.79 -10.85 18.74
C GLU A 89 -16.93 -11.48 17.94
#